data_AF-A0A2I0NHP3-F1
#
_entry.id   AF-A0A2I0NHP3-F1
#
_cell.length_a   1.000
_cell.length_b   1.000
_cell.length_c   1.000
_cell.angle_alpha   90.00
_cell.angle_beta   90.00
_cell.angle_gamma   90.00
#
_symmetry.space_group_name_H-M   'P 1'
#
loop_
_entity.id
_entity.type
_entity.pdbx_description
1 polymer ?
#
loop_
_entity_poly.entity_id
_entity_poly.type
_entity_poly.pdbx_seq_one_letter_code
_entity_poly.pdbx_strand_id
1 'polypeptide(L)'
;MKLFKDIHSREIRLTPERMEHIESDHPEMSGQITKIQNTLKNPDVIVRSKTDPEVELFYRHYDKTPVNEKYLCVVVKVLVNDLFIITAYFTDSIKRGIILWEKK
;
A
#
# COMPACT_ATOMS: atom_id res chain seq x y z
N MET A 1 -1.38 -12.09 12.67
CA MET A 1 -0.59 -11.75 11.48
C MET A 1 -1.45 -12.01 10.25
N LYS A 2 -1.48 -11.10 9.28
CA LYS A 2 -2.17 -11.29 8.00
C LYS A 2 -1.15 -11.39 6.87
N LEU A 3 -1.43 -12.24 5.90
CA LEU A 3 -0.63 -12.38 4.68
C LEU A 3 -1.48 -11.96 3.49
N PHE A 4 -0.95 -11.09 2.66
CA PHE A 4 -1.55 -10.65 1.42
C PHE A 4 -0.68 -11.09 0.25
N LYS A 5 -1.28 -11.15 -0.93
CA LYS A 5 -0.56 -11.36 -2.19
C LYS A 5 -0.64 -10.09 -3.00
N ASP A 6 0.46 -9.69 -3.61
CA ASP A 6 0.46 -8.60 -4.57
C ASP A 6 0.17 -9.08 -6.00
N ILE A 7 0.18 -8.15 -6.96
CA ILE A 7 0.02 -8.43 -8.39
C ILE A 7 1.08 -9.39 -8.96
N HIS A 8 2.25 -9.49 -8.33
CA HIS A 8 3.32 -10.42 -8.70
C HIS A 8 3.25 -11.75 -7.94
N SER A 9 2.17 -12.00 -7.20
CA SER A 9 1.99 -13.18 -6.34
C SER A 9 3.05 -13.32 -5.22
N ARG A 10 3.70 -12.22 -4.83
CA ARG A 10 4.61 -12.15 -3.67
C ARG A 10 3.80 -12.08 -2.39
N GLU A 11 4.24 -12.78 -1.36
CA GLU A 11 3.59 -12.76 -0.04
C GLU A 11 4.06 -11.55 0.77
N ILE A 12 3.12 -10.71 1.18
CA ILE A 12 3.37 -9.49 1.96
C ILE A 12 2.70 -9.64 3.32
N ARG A 13 3.49 -9.55 4.39
CA ARG A 13 2.97 -9.63 5.76
C ARG A 13 2.52 -8.28 6.30
N LEU A 14 1.42 -8.32 7.05
CA LEU A 14 0.96 -7.23 7.91
C LEU A 14 0.88 -7.75 9.34
N THR A 15 1.75 -7.23 10.21
CA THR A 15 1.76 -7.57 11.64
C THR A 15 0.66 -6.77 12.38
N PRO A 16 0.14 -7.29 13.51
CA PRO A 16 -0.80 -6.55 14.34
C PRO A 16 -0.23 -5.19 14.81
N GLU A 17 1.04 -5.17 15.19
CA GLU A 17 1.76 -3.93 15.55
C GLU A 17 1.73 -2.89 14.42
N ARG A 18 1.99 -3.30 13.17
CA ARG A 18 1.92 -2.40 12.02
C ARG A 18 0.49 -1.97 11.70
N MET A 19 -0.48 -2.84 11.91
CA MET A 19 -1.89 -2.49 11.75
C MET A 19 -2.30 -1.41 12.76
N GLU A 20 -1.93 -1.58 14.03
CA GLU A 20 -2.21 -0.59 15.08
C GLU A 20 -1.50 0.74 14.80
N HIS A 21 -0.25 0.70 14.36
CA HIS A 21 0.48 1.89 13.94
C HIS A 21 -0.22 2.62 12.78
N ILE A 22 -0.71 1.88 11.77
CA ILE A 22 -1.47 2.46 10.66
C ILE A 22 -2.76 3.11 11.16
N GLU A 23 -3.53 2.44 12.02
CA GLU A 23 -4.80 3.00 12.52
C GLU A 23 -4.59 4.17 13.49
N SER A 24 -3.47 4.19 14.22
CA SER A 24 -3.10 5.28 15.12
C SER A 24 -2.65 6.53 14.34
N ASP A 25 -1.78 6.38 13.34
CA ASP A 25 -1.29 7.49 12.53
C ASP A 25 -2.34 7.95 11.49
N HIS A 26 -3.18 7.03 11.02
CA HIS A 26 -4.20 7.24 10.01
C HIS A 26 -5.55 6.62 10.45
N PRO A 27 -6.32 7.31 11.31
CA PRO A 27 -7.62 6.81 11.80
C PRO A 27 -8.60 6.42 10.68
N GLU A 28 -8.49 7.06 9.49
CA GLU A 28 -9.30 6.76 8.32
C GLU A 28 -9.05 5.36 7.72
N MET A 29 -7.95 4.71 8.10
CA MET A 29 -7.62 3.34 7.70
C MET A 29 -8.35 2.27 8.52
N SER A 30 -9.02 2.65 9.60
CA SER A 30 -9.80 1.71 10.41
C SER A 30 -10.87 1.01 9.56
N GLY A 31 -10.86 -0.33 9.59
CA GLY A 31 -11.75 -1.17 8.77
C GLY A 31 -11.42 -1.20 7.28
N GLN A 32 -10.35 -0.55 6.80
CA GLN A 32 -9.97 -0.51 5.38
C GLN A 32 -9.00 -1.64 4.96
N ILE A 33 -8.83 -2.68 5.78
CA ILE A 33 -7.92 -3.82 5.50
C ILE A 33 -8.22 -4.46 4.15
N THR A 34 -9.50 -4.60 3.79
CA THR A 34 -9.91 -5.15 2.50
C THR A 34 -9.42 -4.30 1.33
N LYS A 35 -9.38 -2.97 1.48
CA LYS A 35 -8.82 -2.07 0.47
C LYS A 35 -7.32 -2.22 0.35
N ILE A 36 -6.59 -2.39 1.46
CA ILE A 36 -5.14 -2.69 1.43
C ILE A 36 -4.89 -3.93 0.58
N GLN A 37 -5.61 -5.02 0.85
CA GLN A 37 -5.49 -6.26 0.08
C GLN A 37 -5.80 -6.05 -1.41
N ASN A 38 -6.86 -5.30 -1.72
CA ASN A 38 -7.23 -5.02 -3.11
C ASN A 38 -6.21 -4.14 -3.83
N THR A 39 -5.62 -3.17 -3.14
CA THR A 39 -4.55 -2.31 -3.68
C THR A 39 -3.28 -3.10 -3.97
N LEU A 40 -2.93 -4.08 -3.13
CA LEU A 40 -1.78 -4.95 -3.40
C LEU A 40 -2.04 -5.88 -4.60
N LYS A 41 -3.23 -6.50 -4.67
CA LYS A 41 -3.59 -7.44 -5.75
C LYS A 41 -3.81 -6.75 -7.10
N ASN A 42 -4.41 -5.58 -7.08
CA ASN A 42 -4.84 -4.84 -8.27
C ASN A 42 -4.47 -3.35 -8.11
N PRO A 43 -3.19 -2.99 -8.03
CA PRO A 43 -2.80 -1.59 -8.05
C PRO A 43 -3.21 -0.95 -9.38
N ASP A 44 -3.27 0.38 -9.40
CA ASP A 44 -3.30 1.16 -10.63
C ASP A 44 -1.88 1.62 -10.99
N VAL A 45 -1.04 1.94 -9.99
CA VAL A 45 0.37 2.29 -10.19
C VAL A 45 1.23 1.70 -9.07
N ILE A 46 2.42 1.21 -9.42
CA ILE A 46 3.47 0.85 -8.46
C ILE A 46 4.66 1.78 -8.69
N VAL A 47 5.08 2.46 -7.63
CA VAL A 47 6.20 3.41 -7.65
C VAL A 47 7.28 2.95 -6.68
N ARG A 48 8.53 2.85 -7.14
CA ARG A 48 9.68 2.71 -6.24
C ARG A 48 10.02 4.06 -5.63
N SER A 49 10.24 4.07 -4.32
CA SER A 49 10.70 5.28 -3.61
C SER A 49 12.04 5.76 -4.16
N LYS A 50 12.23 7.09 -4.23
CA LYS A 50 13.52 7.68 -4.63
C LYS A 50 14.59 7.57 -3.55
N THR A 51 14.16 7.56 -2.29
CA THR A 51 15.06 7.60 -1.14
C THR A 51 15.47 6.22 -0.67
N ASP A 52 14.66 5.21 -0.97
CA ASP A 52 14.87 3.84 -0.50
C ASP A 52 14.49 2.85 -1.63
N PRO A 53 15.48 2.19 -2.26
CA PRO A 53 15.23 1.31 -3.39
C PRO A 53 14.49 0.03 -3.01
N GLU A 54 14.46 -0.32 -1.72
CA GLU A 54 13.73 -1.47 -1.19
C GLU A 54 12.29 -1.10 -0.80
N VAL A 55 11.84 0.13 -1.06
CA VAL A 55 10.46 0.55 -0.78
C VAL A 55 9.68 0.69 -2.07
N GLU A 56 8.58 -0.07 -2.14
CA GLU A 56 7.59 -0.01 -3.20
C GLU A 56 6.28 0.61 -2.65
N LEU A 57 5.69 1.51 -3.43
CA LEU A 57 4.48 2.26 -3.12
C LEU A 57 3.40 1.79 -4.08
N PHE A 58 2.38 1.11 -3.57
CA PHE A 58 1.24 0.64 -4.33
C PHE A 58 0.13 1.68 -4.23
N TYR A 59 -0.30 2.19 -5.38
CA TYR A 59 -1.40 3.14 -5.48
C TYR A 59 -2.59 2.49 -6.14
N ARG A 60 -3.77 2.71 -5.57
CA ARG A 60 -5.04 2.39 -6.22
C ARG A 60 -6.03 3.50 -5.96
N HIS A 61 -6.70 3.94 -7.01
CA HIS A 61 -7.76 4.92 -6.95
C HIS A 61 -9.04 4.33 -6.38
N TYR A 62 -9.73 5.08 -5.53
CA TYR A 62 -11.03 4.71 -5.00
C TYR A 62 -11.99 5.90 -5.11
N ASP A 63 -12.98 5.78 -6.00
CA ASP A 63 -14.01 6.80 -6.23
C ASP A 63 -14.91 7.03 -4.99
N LYS A 64 -15.01 6.02 -4.11
CA LYS A 64 -15.69 6.11 -2.81
C LYS A 64 -14.74 5.77 -1.66
N THR A 65 -14.28 6.78 -0.94
CA THR A 65 -13.64 6.62 0.38
C THR A 65 -14.46 7.31 1.48
N PRO A 66 -14.19 7.05 2.77
CA PRO A 66 -14.92 7.69 3.87
C PRO A 66 -14.86 9.23 3.86
N VAL A 67 -13.90 9.82 3.14
CA VAL A 67 -13.63 11.26 3.17
C VAL A 67 -13.91 11.93 1.82
N ASN A 68 -13.54 11.33 0.67
CA ASN A 68 -13.81 11.77 -0.72
C ASN A 68 -13.23 10.75 -1.74
N GLU A 69 -13.19 11.05 -3.04
CA GLU A 69 -12.38 10.28 -4.01
C GLU A 69 -10.88 10.42 -3.70
N LYS A 70 -10.17 9.32 -3.41
CA LYS A 70 -8.74 9.33 -3.03
C LYS A 70 -7.99 8.11 -3.54
N TYR A 71 -6.68 8.24 -3.66
CA TYR A 71 -5.78 7.10 -3.81
C TYR A 71 -5.49 6.48 -2.45
N LEU A 72 -5.56 5.15 -2.36
CA LEU A 72 -4.95 4.43 -1.25
C LEU A 72 -3.51 4.13 -1.61
N CYS A 73 -2.57 4.64 -0.81
CA CYS A 73 -1.16 4.34 -0.88
C CYS A 73 -0.83 3.25 0.14
N VAL A 74 -0.30 2.11 -0.31
CA VAL A 74 0.24 1.05 0.55
C VAL A 74 1.75 1.02 0.38
N VAL A 75 2.49 1.22 1.47
CA VAL A 75 3.95 1.27 1.48
C VAL A 75 4.48 -0.09 1.92
N VAL A 76 5.22 -0.74 1.03
CA VAL A 76 5.78 -2.08 1.26
C VAL A 76 7.30 -2.01 1.23
N LYS A 77 7.93 -2.55 2.28
CA LYS A 77 9.37 -2.83 2.25
C LYS A 77 9.57 -4.19 1.60
N VAL A 78 10.43 -4.26 0.59
CA VAL A 78 10.75 -5.43 -0.21
C VAL A 78 12.20 -5.83 0.06
N LEU A 79 12.39 -6.71 1.04
CA LEU A 79 13.68 -7.32 1.32
C LEU A 79 13.78 -8.66 0.59
N VAL A 80 15.01 -9.17 0.43
CA VAL A 80 15.30 -10.41 -0.32
C VAL A 80 14.46 -11.61 0.13
N ASN A 81 14.17 -11.72 1.43
CA ASN A 81 13.44 -12.85 2.02
C ASN A 81 12.17 -12.44 2.78
N ASP A 82 11.82 -11.14 2.79
CA ASP A 82 10.71 -10.64 3.60
C ASP A 82 10.08 -9.40 2.98
N LEU A 83 8.78 -9.46 2.75
CA LEU A 83 8.01 -8.31 2.30
C LEU A 83 6.97 -7.97 3.35
N PHE A 84 6.96 -6.72 3.81
CA PHE A 84 6.01 -6.29 4.84
C PHE A 84 5.50 -4.88 4.60
N ILE A 85 4.28 -4.63 5.07
CA ILE A 85 3.67 -3.30 5.02
C ILE A 85 4.27 -2.43 6.13
N ILE A 86 4.83 -1.29 5.74
CA ILE A 86 5.34 -0.28 6.68
C ILE A 86 4.18 0.59 7.17
N THR A 87 3.41 1.14 6.23
CA THR A 87 2.25 2.01 6.48
C THR A 87 1.29 1.99 5.29
N ALA A 88 0.07 2.45 5.48
CA ALA A 88 -0.92 2.70 4.43
C ALA A 88 -1.79 3.90 4.80
N TYR A 89 -2.15 4.72 3.81
CA TYR A 89 -2.95 5.93 4.03
C TYR A 89 -3.62 6.40 2.74
N PHE A 90 -4.66 7.21 2.87
CA PHE A 90 -5.28 7.85 1.71
C PHE A 90 -4.54 9.14 1.34
N THR A 91 -4.38 9.39 0.05
CA THR A 91 -3.74 10.57 -0.49
C THR A 91 -4.39 10.99 -1.80
N ASP A 92 -4.32 12.29 -2.08
CA ASP A 92 -4.85 12.89 -3.29
C ASP A 92 -3.83 12.87 -4.44
N SER A 93 -2.60 12.39 -4.20
CA SER A 93 -1.51 12.41 -5.18
C SER A 93 -0.62 11.17 -5.14
N ILE A 94 -0.10 10.78 -6.30
CA ILE A 94 0.92 9.73 -6.43
C ILE A 94 2.30 10.35 -6.16
N LYS A 95 3.10 9.75 -5.27
CA LYS A 95 4.45 10.25 -4.98
C LYS A 95 5.35 10.13 -6.21
N ARG A 96 6.27 11.09 -6.37
CA ARG A 96 7.29 11.06 -7.42
C ARG A 96 8.31 9.97 -7.14
N GLY A 97 8.54 9.08 -8.10
CA GLY A 97 9.51 7.99 -8.01
C GLY A 97 9.74 7.33 -9.36
N ILE A 98 10.32 6.13 -9.35
CA ILE A 98 10.44 5.31 -10.56
C ILE A 98 9.16 4.48 -10.67
N ILE A 99 8.40 4.68 -11.75
CA ILE A 99 7.21 3.86 -12.01
C ILE A 99 7.70 2.46 -12.38
N LEU A 100 7.40 1.48 -11.53
CA LEU A 100 7.72 0.07 -11.77
C LEU A 100 6.64 -0.60 -12.61
N TRP A 101 5.39 -0.17 -12.43
CA TRP A 101 4.23 -0.73 -13.11
C TRP A 101 3.10 0.29 -13.14
N GLU A 102 2.36 0.32 -14.23
CA GLU A 102 1.16 1.15 -14.40
C GLU A 102 0.12 0.34 -15.16
N LYS A 103 -1.11 0.40 -14.67
CA LYS A 103 -2.26 -0.24 -15.29
C LYS A 103 -2.61 0.50 -16.57
N LYS A 104 -2.56 -0.20 -17.69
CA LYS A 104 -3.06 0.29 -18.98
C LYS A 104 -4.57 0.12 -19.11
#